data_AF-A0A929UZM5-F1
#
_entry.id   AF-A0A929UZM5-F1
#
_cell.length_a   1.000
_cell.length_b   1.000
_cell.length_c   1.000
_cell.angle_alpha   90.00
_cell.angle_beta   90.00
_cell.angle_gamma   90.00
#
_symmetry.space_group_name_H-M   'P 1'
#
loop_
_entity.id
_entity.type
_entity.pdbx_description
1 polymer ?
#
loop_
_entity_poly.entity_id
_entity_poly.type
_entity_poly.pdbx_seq_one_letter_code
_entity_poly.pdbx_strand_id
1 'polypeptide(L)'
;MKLTNNLEPGNYTNKLILSFVSNPYTPIAIMTYGSSFSGKLLFIETSTNKIEHFKKSNVAPAISMNAVNVEDEESDYEIKLWLDPTNKTAYYYTEPEKVYLNMNSSMMFSSMFRLTSLDLSNFDTSKVTNMATMFYGMRNLTTLDLSNFDTSKVTDMGRMFWGMDKLTTLNLSNFDTSQVTNMYGMFYGMRNLTTLDLSSFDTSKVTDMRAMFDGMHSLTTLNLSNFDTSKVTDMQNMFYGISNLTSLNLSNFNTSQVTNMRVMFSGMSNLTTIDLSNFDTSQVTDMSYMFKGMSSLATLDLSNFNTSKVTDMRAMFSGMSRLTVLDLSNFDTSKVTSMDFMFALYDEDISKDKLERIYVNNDFNTTKLTDFSRMFKNRKKLRGGNGSYLTNPSTADKSWLRIDRPGVQGHFTRKS
;
A
#
# COMPACT_ATOMS: atom_id res chain seq x y z
N MET A 1 -15.17 -32.41 60.58
CA MET A 1 -15.82 -31.54 61.59
C MET A 1 -15.61 -32.15 62.96
N LYS A 2 -14.88 -31.46 63.86
CA LYS A 2 -14.93 -31.77 65.30
C LYS A 2 -16.20 -31.15 65.86
N LEU A 3 -17.15 -31.96 66.29
CA LEU A 3 -18.38 -31.51 66.93
C LEU A 3 -18.13 -31.40 68.44
N THR A 4 -18.41 -30.24 69.03
CA THR A 4 -18.32 -29.96 70.47
C THR A 4 -19.53 -30.53 71.23
N ASN A 5 -19.34 -30.85 72.52
CA ASN A 5 -20.24 -31.63 73.39
C ASN A 5 -21.58 -30.95 73.80
N ASN A 6 -22.06 -29.94 73.07
CA ASN A 6 -23.25 -29.15 73.44
C ASN A 6 -24.42 -29.29 72.44
N LEU A 7 -24.56 -30.44 71.77
CA LEU A 7 -25.69 -30.71 70.87
C LEU A 7 -26.84 -31.37 71.64
N GLU A 8 -28.00 -30.71 71.67
CA GLU A 8 -29.22 -31.27 72.25
C GLU A 8 -29.82 -32.40 71.38
N PRO A 9 -30.65 -33.31 71.93
CA PRO A 9 -31.30 -34.34 71.15
C PRO A 9 -32.32 -33.74 70.16
N GLY A 10 -32.12 -33.96 68.86
CA GLY A 10 -33.03 -33.48 67.82
C GLY A 10 -32.67 -34.00 66.42
N ASN A 11 -33.57 -33.88 65.47
CA ASN A 11 -33.30 -34.20 64.06
C ASN A 11 -32.63 -33.00 63.39
N TYR A 12 -31.32 -33.10 63.16
CA TYR A 12 -30.56 -32.09 62.43
C TYR A 12 -30.47 -32.47 60.95
N THR A 13 -31.10 -31.69 60.09
CA THR A 13 -30.87 -31.78 58.64
C THR A 13 -29.60 -31.02 58.30
N ASN A 14 -28.48 -31.74 58.18
CA ASN A 14 -27.27 -31.18 57.58
C ASN A 14 -27.55 -30.83 56.11
N LYS A 15 -27.86 -29.56 55.81
CA LYS A 15 -27.86 -29.08 54.43
C LYS A 15 -26.41 -29.00 53.96
N LEU A 16 -26.03 -29.93 53.10
CA LEU A 16 -24.82 -29.82 52.29
C LEU A 16 -25.07 -28.72 51.24
N ILE A 17 -24.48 -27.55 51.42
CA ILE A 17 -24.49 -26.49 50.40
C ILE A 17 -23.33 -26.77 49.45
N LEU A 18 -23.63 -27.28 48.26
CA LEU A 18 -22.68 -27.40 47.16
C LEU A 18 -22.82 -26.16 46.28
N SER A 19 -21.79 -25.31 46.25
CA SER A 19 -21.68 -24.23 45.25
C SER A 19 -20.84 -24.71 44.09
N PHE A 20 -21.41 -24.69 42.89
CA PHE A 20 -20.70 -24.93 41.64
C PHE A 20 -20.44 -23.58 40.97
N VAL A 21 -19.19 -23.29 40.63
CA VAL A 21 -18.85 -22.21 39.70
C VAL A 21 -18.69 -22.89 38.34
N SER A 22 -19.70 -22.80 37.47
CA SER A 22 -19.51 -23.15 36.07
C SER A 22 -18.84 -21.97 35.37
N ASN A 23 -17.75 -22.23 34.65
CA ASN A 23 -17.26 -21.34 33.61
C ASN A 23 -17.93 -21.81 32.31
N PRO A 24 -19.03 -21.20 31.84
CA PRO A 24 -19.71 -21.65 30.63
C PRO A 24 -18.84 -21.31 29.41
N TYR A 25 -17.87 -22.17 29.14
CA TYR A 25 -17.10 -22.16 27.91
C TYR A 25 -17.98 -22.72 26.79
N THR A 26 -18.17 -21.95 25.73
CA THR A 26 -18.81 -22.44 24.51
C THR A 26 -17.70 -22.94 23.59
N PRO A 27 -17.70 -24.24 23.21
CA PRO A 27 -16.71 -24.78 22.30
C PRO A 27 -16.69 -24.02 20.98
N ILE A 28 -15.51 -23.86 20.37
CA ILE A 28 -15.32 -23.09 19.14
C ILE A 28 -14.50 -23.86 18.11
N ALA A 29 -14.87 -23.69 16.84
CA ALA A 29 -14.03 -24.14 15.73
C ALA A 29 -13.05 -23.02 15.36
N ILE A 30 -11.76 -23.33 15.31
CA ILE A 30 -10.70 -22.40 14.96
C ILE A 30 -9.91 -22.97 13.77
N MET A 31 -9.84 -22.21 12.68
CA MET A 31 -8.98 -22.57 11.54
C MET A 31 -7.51 -22.43 11.92
N THR A 32 -6.64 -23.29 11.42
CA THR A 32 -5.18 -23.17 11.58
C THR A 32 -4.64 -21.84 11.02
N TYR A 33 -3.42 -21.46 11.39
CA TYR A 33 -2.71 -20.28 10.88
C TYR A 33 -2.80 -20.14 9.36
N GLY A 34 -2.93 -18.91 8.85
CA GLY A 34 -3.21 -18.66 7.44
C GLY A 34 -2.20 -19.30 6.47
N SER A 35 -0.90 -19.20 6.75
CA SER A 35 0.13 -19.86 5.92
C SER A 35 0.00 -21.39 5.90
N SER A 36 -0.33 -22.00 7.04
CA SER A 36 -0.55 -23.44 7.16
C SER A 36 -1.80 -23.88 6.42
N PHE A 37 -2.89 -23.12 6.54
CA PHE A 37 -4.12 -23.35 5.79
C PHE A 37 -3.87 -23.28 4.29
N SER A 38 -3.19 -22.22 3.81
CA SER A 38 -2.84 -22.04 2.40
C SER A 38 -2.04 -23.22 1.85
N GLY A 39 -1.04 -23.70 2.62
CA GLY A 39 -0.28 -24.90 2.28
C GLY A 39 -1.15 -26.15 2.15
N LYS A 40 -2.07 -26.38 3.09
CA LYS A 40 -3.00 -27.52 3.05
C LYS A 40 -4.00 -27.40 1.89
N LEU A 41 -4.46 -26.20 1.58
CA LEU A 41 -5.36 -25.94 0.45
C LEU A 41 -4.67 -26.20 -0.89
N LEU A 42 -3.40 -25.87 -1.04
CA LEU A 42 -2.63 -26.24 -2.24
C LEU A 42 -2.27 -27.72 -2.29
N PHE A 43 -2.08 -28.36 -1.14
CA PHE A 43 -1.72 -29.77 -1.03
C PHE A 43 -2.81 -30.72 -1.56
N ILE A 44 -4.09 -30.36 -1.44
CA ILE A 44 -5.19 -31.18 -1.95
C ILE A 44 -5.37 -31.08 -3.47
N GLU A 45 -4.65 -30.19 -4.15
CA GLU A 45 -4.62 -30.16 -5.61
C GLU A 45 -3.85 -31.35 -6.19
N THR A 46 -4.21 -31.76 -7.41
CA THR A 46 -3.45 -32.74 -8.19
C THR A 46 -2.91 -32.10 -9.48
N SER A 47 -2.21 -32.87 -10.31
CA SER A 47 -1.77 -32.42 -11.63
C SER A 47 -2.94 -32.09 -12.57
N THR A 48 -4.07 -32.77 -12.40
CA THR A 48 -5.27 -32.62 -13.25
C THR A 48 -6.42 -31.87 -12.59
N ASN A 49 -6.46 -31.82 -11.25
CA ASN A 49 -7.52 -31.16 -10.49
C ASN A 49 -6.97 -29.96 -9.74
N LYS A 50 -7.38 -28.77 -10.17
CA LYS A 50 -7.00 -27.47 -9.61
C LYS A 50 -8.22 -26.80 -9.00
N ILE A 51 -8.02 -26.08 -7.90
CA ILE A 51 -9.11 -25.43 -7.17
C ILE A 51 -9.52 -24.16 -7.91
N GLU A 52 -10.81 -24.05 -8.22
CA GLU A 52 -11.42 -22.87 -8.85
C GLU A 52 -12.47 -22.21 -7.95
N HIS A 53 -12.97 -22.92 -6.93
CA HIS A 53 -13.98 -22.45 -5.99
C HIS A 53 -13.63 -22.88 -4.55
N PHE A 54 -13.97 -22.06 -3.56
CA PHE A 54 -13.86 -22.42 -2.14
C PHE A 54 -15.13 -22.04 -1.39
N LYS A 55 -15.69 -22.97 -0.60
CA LYS A 55 -16.86 -22.70 0.26
C LYS A 55 -17.02 -23.73 1.39
N LYS A 56 -17.89 -23.42 2.34
CA LYS A 56 -18.31 -24.40 3.35
C LYS A 56 -19.25 -25.45 2.76
N SER A 57 -19.15 -26.69 3.22
CA SER A 57 -20.12 -27.75 2.96
C SER A 57 -21.15 -27.84 4.09
N ASN A 58 -22.39 -28.19 3.76
CA ASN A 58 -23.45 -28.45 4.75
C ASN A 58 -23.40 -29.88 5.30
N VAL A 59 -22.60 -30.75 4.69
CA VAL A 59 -22.46 -32.15 5.08
C VAL A 59 -20.98 -32.51 5.22
N ALA A 60 -20.69 -33.44 6.13
CA ALA A 60 -19.36 -34.02 6.28
C ALA A 60 -18.87 -34.67 4.97
N PRO A 61 -17.56 -34.72 4.73
CA PRO A 61 -17.00 -35.39 3.57
C PRO A 61 -17.39 -36.87 3.54
N ALA A 62 -17.67 -37.41 2.36
CA ALA A 62 -17.83 -38.84 2.18
C ALA A 62 -16.51 -39.57 2.52
N ILE A 63 -16.60 -40.81 3.00
CA ILE A 63 -15.42 -41.62 3.38
C ILE A 63 -14.44 -41.80 2.20
N SER A 64 -14.92 -41.75 0.97
CA SER A 64 -14.10 -41.83 -0.25
C SER A 64 -13.33 -40.55 -0.58
N MET A 65 -13.65 -39.41 0.06
CA MET A 65 -12.96 -38.15 -0.15
C MET A 65 -11.66 -38.13 0.66
N ASN A 66 -10.57 -37.72 0.02
CA ASN A 66 -9.28 -37.50 0.68
C ASN A 66 -9.32 -36.19 1.48
N ALA A 67 -10.01 -36.21 2.62
CA ALA A 67 -10.12 -35.06 3.51
C ALA A 67 -8.89 -34.93 4.43
N VAL A 68 -8.47 -33.68 4.66
CA VAL A 68 -7.37 -33.33 5.58
C VAL A 68 -7.89 -32.41 6.68
N ASN A 69 -7.28 -32.48 7.85
CA ASN A 69 -7.61 -31.60 8.97
C ASN A 69 -6.97 -30.22 8.79
N VAL A 70 -7.73 -29.15 9.05
CA VAL A 70 -7.29 -27.75 8.95
C VAL A 70 -7.65 -26.92 10.19
N GLU A 71 -8.06 -27.57 11.27
CA GLU A 71 -8.23 -26.93 12.57
C GLU A 71 -6.89 -26.53 13.21
N ASP A 72 -6.96 -25.52 14.07
CA ASP A 72 -5.91 -25.14 15.00
C ASP A 72 -5.85 -26.12 16.20
N GLU A 73 -4.72 -26.18 16.90
CA GLU A 73 -4.57 -27.01 18.10
C GLU A 73 -5.49 -26.56 19.25
N GLU A 74 -5.88 -25.28 19.28
CA GLU A 74 -6.84 -24.72 20.23
C GLU A 74 -8.31 -24.91 19.82
N SER A 75 -8.58 -25.53 18.66
CA SER A 75 -9.95 -25.77 18.20
C SER A 75 -10.59 -26.94 18.95
N ASP A 76 -11.83 -26.74 19.42
CA ASP A 76 -12.62 -27.83 20.04
C ASP A 76 -13.28 -28.75 19.02
N TYR A 77 -13.29 -28.36 17.75
CA TYR A 77 -13.90 -29.10 16.66
C TYR A 77 -12.87 -29.41 15.57
N GLU A 78 -12.99 -30.60 14.98
CA GLU A 78 -12.30 -30.90 13.73
C GLU A 78 -12.84 -30.03 12.60
N ILE A 79 -11.95 -29.59 11.71
CA ILE A 79 -12.32 -28.90 10.49
C ILE A 79 -11.71 -29.69 9.33
N LYS A 80 -12.56 -30.37 8.56
CA LYS A 80 -12.13 -31.18 7.42
C LYS A 80 -12.12 -30.33 6.16
N LEU A 81 -11.09 -30.47 5.32
CA LEU A 81 -10.93 -29.82 4.02
C LEU A 81 -10.71 -30.90 2.94
N TRP A 82 -11.41 -30.81 1.81
CA TRP A 82 -11.21 -31.70 0.67
C TRP A 82 -11.53 -31.00 -0.66
N LEU A 83 -11.09 -31.60 -1.76
CA LEU A 83 -11.38 -31.14 -3.12
C LEU A 83 -12.38 -32.09 -3.80
N ASP A 84 -13.51 -31.56 -4.27
CA ASP A 84 -14.36 -32.26 -5.22
C ASP A 84 -13.85 -31.99 -6.65
N PRO A 85 -13.29 -32.99 -7.35
CA PRO A 85 -12.71 -32.79 -8.67
C PRO A 85 -13.78 -32.54 -9.76
N THR A 86 -15.03 -32.92 -9.52
CA THR A 86 -16.12 -32.84 -10.51
C THR A 86 -16.49 -31.39 -10.79
N ASN A 87 -16.48 -30.56 -9.74
CA ASN A 87 -16.81 -29.14 -9.79
C ASN A 87 -15.63 -28.24 -9.38
N LYS A 88 -14.43 -28.82 -9.17
CA LYS A 88 -13.21 -28.09 -8.78
C LYS A 88 -13.36 -27.22 -7.54
N THR A 89 -14.25 -27.61 -6.62
CA THR A 89 -14.52 -26.87 -5.40
C THR A 89 -13.78 -27.50 -4.23
N ALA A 90 -12.96 -26.69 -3.56
CA ALA A 90 -12.46 -27.01 -2.24
C ALA A 90 -13.56 -26.73 -1.20
N TYR A 91 -13.96 -27.76 -0.49
CA TYR A 91 -14.95 -27.71 0.57
C TYR A 91 -14.29 -27.84 1.91
N TYR A 92 -14.74 -27.06 2.89
CA TYR A 92 -14.47 -27.35 4.29
C TYR A 92 -15.75 -27.67 5.07
N TYR A 93 -15.65 -28.46 6.13
CA TYR A 93 -16.75 -28.82 7.00
C TYR A 93 -16.30 -28.84 8.46
N THR A 94 -17.17 -28.34 9.33
CA THR A 94 -17.12 -28.50 10.77
C THR A 94 -18.54 -28.37 11.31
N GLU A 95 -18.81 -28.99 12.45
CA GLU A 95 -20.15 -29.01 13.08
C GLU A 95 -20.72 -27.61 13.34
N PRO A 96 -20.03 -26.68 14.01
CA PRO A 96 -20.56 -25.34 14.24
C PRO A 96 -20.67 -24.55 12.94
N GLU A 97 -21.70 -23.71 12.85
CA GLU A 97 -21.89 -22.84 11.68
C GLU A 97 -20.74 -21.84 11.53
N LYS A 98 -20.35 -21.22 12.65
CA LYS A 98 -19.36 -20.16 12.75
C LYS A 98 -17.96 -20.74 12.97
N VAL A 99 -16.97 -20.27 12.20
CA VAL A 99 -15.57 -20.69 12.32
C VAL A 99 -14.68 -19.48 12.55
N TYR A 100 -13.95 -19.46 13.65
CA TYR A 100 -12.99 -18.39 13.94
C TYR A 100 -11.74 -18.59 13.10
N LEU A 101 -11.23 -17.50 12.52
CA LEU A 101 -9.90 -17.52 11.94
C LEU A 101 -8.84 -17.31 13.03
N ASN A 102 -7.68 -17.96 12.86
CA ASN A 102 -6.55 -17.80 13.77
C ASN A 102 -6.09 -16.33 13.84
N MET A 103 -5.56 -15.92 15.00
CA MET A 103 -5.01 -14.57 15.20
C MET A 103 -4.05 -14.14 14.07
N ASN A 104 -3.27 -15.08 13.55
CA ASN A 104 -2.45 -14.88 12.36
C ASN A 104 -3.09 -15.57 11.15
N SER A 105 -3.91 -14.79 10.43
CA SER A 105 -4.55 -15.19 9.18
C SER A 105 -3.80 -14.70 7.94
N SER A 106 -2.54 -14.26 8.11
CA SER A 106 -1.71 -13.86 6.99
C SER A 106 -1.55 -15.00 5.98
N MET A 107 -1.48 -14.63 4.70
CA MET A 107 -1.29 -15.56 3.56
C MET A 107 -2.41 -16.60 3.33
N MET A 108 -3.53 -16.57 4.07
CA MET A 108 -4.55 -17.64 4.04
C MET A 108 -5.04 -18.03 2.63
N PHE A 109 -5.28 -17.04 1.77
CA PHE A 109 -5.66 -17.23 0.37
C PHE A 109 -4.64 -16.65 -0.61
N SER A 110 -3.41 -16.41 -0.14
CA SER A 110 -2.34 -15.82 -0.94
C SER A 110 -2.01 -16.67 -2.16
N SER A 111 -1.81 -16.01 -3.29
CA SER A 111 -1.38 -16.58 -4.57
C SER A 111 -2.32 -17.65 -5.13
N MET A 112 -3.60 -17.66 -4.71
CA MET A 112 -4.61 -18.56 -5.27
C MET A 112 -5.13 -18.03 -6.60
N PHE A 113 -4.24 -17.96 -7.60
CA PHE A 113 -4.47 -17.33 -8.90
C PHE A 113 -5.63 -17.93 -9.70
N ARG A 114 -6.08 -19.14 -9.36
CA ARG A 114 -7.14 -19.89 -10.08
C ARG A 114 -8.53 -19.73 -9.48
N LEU A 115 -8.63 -19.25 -8.23
CA LEU A 115 -9.93 -19.05 -7.60
C LEU A 115 -10.73 -17.99 -8.38
N THR A 116 -11.95 -18.38 -8.76
CA THR A 116 -12.94 -17.54 -9.42
C THR A 116 -14.13 -17.24 -8.52
N SER A 117 -14.36 -18.06 -7.49
CA SER A 117 -15.28 -17.75 -6.39
C SER A 117 -14.69 -18.13 -5.04
N LEU A 118 -14.99 -17.30 -4.03
CA LEU A 118 -14.53 -17.46 -2.66
C LEU A 118 -15.68 -17.10 -1.71
N ASP A 119 -16.16 -18.08 -0.95
CA ASP A 119 -17.19 -17.89 0.07
C ASP A 119 -16.56 -17.91 1.47
N LEU A 120 -16.69 -16.78 2.17
CA LEU A 120 -16.14 -16.52 3.50
C LEU A 120 -17.22 -16.26 4.55
N SER A 121 -18.50 -16.46 4.20
CA SER A 121 -19.64 -16.00 5.00
C SER A 121 -19.70 -16.58 6.41
N ASN A 122 -19.16 -17.77 6.62
CA ASN A 122 -19.13 -18.46 7.92
C ASN A 122 -17.88 -18.13 8.77
N PHE A 123 -16.95 -17.33 8.27
CA PHE A 123 -15.76 -16.96 9.03
C PHE A 123 -16.03 -15.80 9.99
N ASP A 124 -15.42 -15.89 11.17
CA ASP A 124 -15.34 -14.81 12.14
C ASP A 124 -13.88 -14.38 12.30
N THR A 125 -13.64 -13.09 12.06
CA THR A 125 -12.31 -12.49 12.11
C THR A 125 -12.07 -11.62 13.36
N SER A 126 -12.99 -11.62 14.33
CA SER A 126 -12.91 -10.80 15.56
C SER A 126 -11.71 -11.09 16.47
N LYS A 127 -10.96 -12.15 16.19
CA LYS A 127 -9.72 -12.53 16.88
C LYS A 127 -8.45 -12.25 16.06
N VAL A 128 -8.59 -11.90 14.78
CA VAL A 128 -7.46 -11.74 13.86
C VAL A 128 -6.71 -10.45 14.18
N THR A 129 -5.39 -10.56 14.32
CA THR A 129 -4.48 -9.42 14.53
C THR A 129 -3.55 -9.19 13.33
N ASN A 130 -3.40 -10.19 12.45
CA ASN A 130 -2.57 -10.11 11.25
C ASN A 130 -3.31 -10.65 10.02
N MET A 131 -3.54 -9.79 9.03
CA MET A 131 -4.16 -10.09 7.73
C MET A 131 -3.19 -9.83 6.56
N ALA A 132 -1.89 -9.68 6.83
CA ALA A 132 -0.90 -9.41 5.81
C ALA A 132 -0.98 -10.44 4.67
N THR A 133 -1.01 -9.98 3.43
CA THR A 133 -1.06 -10.81 2.22
C THR A 133 -2.23 -11.80 2.14
N MET A 134 -3.30 -11.65 2.94
CA MET A 134 -4.38 -12.65 3.02
C MET A 134 -5.00 -13.00 1.66
N PHE A 135 -5.20 -12.01 0.78
CA PHE A 135 -5.75 -12.17 -0.58
C PHE A 135 -4.73 -11.81 -1.68
N TYR A 136 -3.44 -11.81 -1.35
CA TYR A 136 -2.37 -11.40 -2.26
C TYR A 136 -2.45 -12.18 -3.57
N GLY A 137 -2.47 -11.47 -4.70
CA GLY A 137 -2.34 -12.05 -6.03
C GLY A 137 -3.53 -12.89 -6.48
N MET A 138 -4.73 -12.76 -5.90
CA MET A 138 -5.92 -13.46 -6.39
C MET A 138 -6.45 -12.87 -7.71
N ARG A 139 -5.69 -13.04 -8.80
CA ARG A 139 -5.87 -12.35 -10.09
C ARG A 139 -7.13 -12.71 -10.88
N ASN A 140 -7.80 -13.83 -10.57
CA ASN A 140 -8.98 -14.28 -11.32
C ASN A 140 -10.30 -13.98 -10.61
N LEU A 141 -10.27 -13.52 -9.37
CA LEU A 141 -11.45 -13.21 -8.59
C LEU A 141 -12.08 -11.90 -9.07
N THR A 142 -13.39 -11.90 -9.33
CA THR A 142 -14.14 -10.73 -9.82
C THR A 142 -15.01 -10.08 -8.74
N THR A 143 -15.30 -10.80 -7.66
CA THR A 143 -16.06 -10.32 -6.50
C THR A 143 -15.45 -10.86 -5.22
N LEU A 144 -15.45 -10.06 -4.16
CA LEU A 144 -15.01 -10.48 -2.83
C LEU A 144 -15.95 -9.84 -1.81
N ASP A 145 -16.71 -10.66 -1.09
CA ASP A 145 -17.56 -10.22 0.01
C ASP A 145 -16.81 -10.36 1.34
N LEU A 146 -16.67 -9.24 2.04
CA LEU A 146 -16.03 -9.13 3.34
C LEU A 146 -16.96 -8.50 4.39
N SER A 147 -18.27 -8.47 4.12
CA SER A 147 -19.25 -7.80 4.98
C SER A 147 -19.32 -8.38 6.41
N ASN A 148 -18.92 -9.64 6.58
CA ASN A 148 -18.84 -10.31 7.88
C ASN A 148 -17.49 -10.11 8.62
N PHE A 149 -16.53 -9.39 8.03
CA PHE A 149 -15.21 -9.22 8.66
C PHE A 149 -15.27 -8.19 9.80
N ASP A 150 -14.74 -8.59 10.96
CA ASP A 150 -14.37 -7.70 12.05
C ASP A 150 -12.86 -7.49 12.00
N THR A 151 -12.42 -6.24 11.79
CA THR A 151 -11.01 -5.87 11.66
C THR A 151 -10.49 -5.04 12.84
N SER A 152 -11.31 -4.86 13.89
CA SER A 152 -11.03 -3.97 15.03
C SER A 152 -9.76 -4.31 15.82
N LYS A 153 -9.21 -5.52 15.67
CA LYS A 153 -7.96 -5.96 16.32
C LYS A 153 -6.78 -6.09 15.35
N VAL A 154 -7.00 -5.86 14.05
CA VAL A 154 -5.96 -6.07 13.04
C VAL A 154 -4.92 -4.96 13.13
N THR A 155 -3.65 -5.37 13.18
CA THR A 155 -2.49 -4.47 13.26
C THR A 155 -1.68 -4.45 11.97
N ASP A 156 -1.75 -5.50 11.15
CA ASP A 156 -1.05 -5.60 9.87
C ASP A 156 -2.01 -5.97 8.73
N MET A 157 -2.13 -5.08 7.74
CA MET A 157 -2.87 -5.27 6.48
C MET A 157 -1.95 -5.16 5.25
N GLY A 158 -0.63 -5.28 5.45
CA GLY A 158 0.38 -5.18 4.41
C GLY A 158 0.07 -6.12 3.25
N ARG A 159 -0.04 -5.56 2.05
CA ARG A 159 -0.30 -6.26 0.78
C ARG A 159 -1.56 -7.13 0.77
N MET A 160 -2.54 -6.85 1.63
CA MET A 160 -3.74 -7.69 1.79
C MET A 160 -4.47 -7.94 0.47
N PHE A 161 -4.62 -6.92 -0.39
CA PHE A 161 -5.30 -6.99 -1.70
C PHE A 161 -4.38 -6.78 -2.91
N TRP A 162 -3.06 -6.90 -2.70
CA TRP A 162 -2.06 -6.65 -3.73
C TRP A 162 -2.29 -7.54 -4.97
N GLY A 163 -2.40 -6.95 -6.15
CA GLY A 163 -2.48 -7.66 -7.43
C GLY A 163 -3.78 -8.44 -7.63
N MET A 164 -4.87 -7.98 -7.03
CA MET A 164 -6.23 -8.46 -7.32
C MET A 164 -6.79 -7.80 -8.59
N ASP A 165 -6.12 -8.02 -9.71
CA ASP A 165 -6.26 -7.23 -10.94
C ASP A 165 -7.69 -7.22 -11.52
N LYS A 166 -8.51 -8.26 -11.31
CA LYS A 166 -9.85 -8.40 -11.89
C LYS A 166 -11.00 -7.84 -11.05
N LEU A 167 -10.75 -7.43 -9.80
CA LEU A 167 -11.78 -6.76 -9.02
C LEU A 167 -12.13 -5.41 -9.64
N THR A 168 -13.42 -5.19 -9.86
CA THR A 168 -13.98 -3.91 -10.32
C THR A 168 -14.67 -3.13 -9.21
N THR A 169 -14.99 -3.80 -8.10
CA THR A 169 -15.52 -3.20 -6.87
C THR A 169 -14.92 -3.90 -5.65
N LEU A 170 -14.80 -3.18 -4.54
CA LEU A 170 -14.40 -3.72 -3.23
C LEU A 170 -15.08 -2.90 -2.15
N ASN A 171 -15.91 -3.52 -1.32
CA ASN A 171 -16.60 -2.87 -0.22
C ASN A 171 -15.81 -3.08 1.09
N LEU A 172 -15.38 -1.98 1.70
CA LEU A 172 -14.62 -1.95 2.96
C LEU A 172 -15.30 -1.09 4.04
N SER A 173 -16.59 -0.80 3.89
CA SER A 173 -17.33 0.08 4.81
C SER A 173 -17.39 -0.43 6.26
N ASN A 174 -17.24 -1.73 6.48
CA ASN A 174 -17.17 -2.36 7.80
C ASN A 174 -15.75 -2.45 8.38
N PHE A 175 -14.72 -1.96 7.68
CA PHE A 175 -13.36 -2.03 8.18
C PHE A 175 -13.11 -1.01 9.29
N ASP A 176 -12.54 -1.46 10.41
CA ASP A 176 -11.97 -0.64 11.47
C ASP A 176 -10.46 -0.79 11.40
N THR A 177 -9.77 0.26 10.96
CA THR A 177 -8.31 0.26 10.83
C THR A 177 -7.61 0.99 11.97
N SER A 178 -8.30 1.32 13.07
CA SER A 178 -7.78 2.13 14.18
C SER A 178 -6.61 1.50 14.94
N GLN A 179 -6.35 0.20 14.75
CA GLN A 179 -5.20 -0.51 15.31
C GLN A 179 -4.11 -0.82 14.27
N VAL A 180 -4.34 -0.54 12.99
CA VAL A 180 -3.42 -0.90 11.91
C VAL A 180 -2.19 0.01 11.94
N THR A 181 -1.01 -0.60 11.94
CA THR A 181 0.28 0.09 11.87
C THR A 181 0.95 -0.06 10.50
N ASN A 182 0.59 -1.09 9.73
CA ASN A 182 1.21 -1.42 8.44
C ASN A 182 0.15 -1.54 7.33
N MET A 183 0.23 -0.66 6.32
CA MET A 183 -0.59 -0.68 5.10
C MET A 183 0.25 -0.78 3.82
N TYR A 184 1.49 -1.27 3.94
CA TYR A 184 2.42 -1.40 2.83
C TYR A 184 1.77 -2.15 1.65
N GLY A 185 1.61 -1.47 0.51
CA GLY A 185 1.11 -2.07 -0.74
C GLY A 185 -0.30 -2.66 -0.66
N MET A 186 -1.14 -2.23 0.28
CA MET A 186 -2.44 -2.84 0.55
C MET A 186 -3.31 -2.99 -0.71
N PHE A 187 -3.31 -2.00 -1.61
CA PHE A 187 -4.08 -1.98 -2.87
C PHE A 187 -3.21 -1.96 -4.13
N TYR A 188 -1.92 -2.29 -4.00
CA TYR A 188 -0.97 -2.29 -5.12
C TYR A 188 -1.54 -3.09 -6.30
N GLY A 189 -1.49 -2.53 -7.50
CA GLY A 189 -1.81 -3.23 -8.73
C GLY A 189 -3.27 -3.65 -8.89
N MET A 190 -4.22 -3.08 -8.12
CA MET A 190 -5.66 -3.28 -8.35
C MET A 190 -6.14 -2.51 -9.59
N ARG A 191 -5.69 -2.97 -10.76
CA ARG A 191 -5.71 -2.23 -12.04
C ARG A 191 -7.09 -1.89 -12.59
N ASN A 192 -8.14 -2.63 -12.22
CA ASN A 192 -9.49 -2.44 -12.76
C ASN A 192 -10.46 -1.72 -11.80
N LEU A 193 -10.03 -1.36 -10.59
CA LEU A 193 -10.83 -0.51 -9.71
C LEU A 193 -10.90 0.92 -10.27
N THR A 194 -12.12 1.41 -10.50
CA THR A 194 -12.35 2.80 -10.93
C THR A 194 -12.61 3.73 -9.76
N THR A 195 -13.11 3.20 -8.64
CA THR A 195 -13.36 3.90 -7.38
C THR A 195 -12.98 3.00 -6.20
N LEU A 196 -12.64 3.60 -5.07
CA LEU A 196 -12.36 2.91 -3.81
C LEU A 196 -12.81 3.81 -2.66
N ASP A 197 -13.79 3.34 -1.88
CA ASP A 197 -14.27 4.06 -0.69
C ASP A 197 -13.44 3.64 0.53
N LEU A 198 -12.79 4.63 1.14
CA LEU A 198 -11.93 4.49 2.31
C LEU A 198 -12.43 5.34 3.48
N SER A 199 -13.69 5.77 3.47
CA SER A 199 -14.26 6.68 4.47
C SER A 199 -14.24 6.12 5.91
N SER A 200 -14.20 4.79 6.07
CA SER A 200 -14.09 4.10 7.37
C SER A 200 -12.66 4.01 7.92
N PHE A 201 -11.64 4.36 7.13
CA PHE A 201 -10.25 4.16 7.54
C PHE A 201 -9.81 5.19 8.58
N ASP A 202 -9.22 4.72 9.66
CA ASP A 202 -8.40 5.49 10.60
C ASP A 202 -6.93 5.10 10.37
N THR A 203 -6.09 6.05 9.94
CA THR A 203 -4.66 5.80 9.68
C THR A 203 -3.74 6.40 10.75
N SER A 204 -4.28 6.88 11.87
CA SER A 204 -3.53 7.60 12.92
C SER A 204 -2.42 6.80 13.62
N LYS A 205 -2.36 5.48 13.39
CA LYS A 205 -1.29 4.59 13.88
C LYS A 205 -0.38 4.04 12.78
N VAL A 206 -0.70 4.30 11.51
CA VAL A 206 0.05 3.74 10.39
C VAL A 206 1.42 4.42 10.28
N THR A 207 2.47 3.59 10.19
CA THR A 207 3.86 4.06 10.02
C THR A 207 4.41 3.78 8.62
N ASP A 208 3.82 2.82 7.90
CA ASP A 208 4.25 2.40 6.57
C ASP A 208 3.08 2.41 5.56
N MET A 209 3.17 3.32 4.58
CA MET A 209 2.22 3.47 3.47
C MET A 209 2.90 3.30 2.10
N ARG A 210 4.08 2.67 2.06
CA ARG A 210 4.80 2.45 0.80
C ARG A 210 3.90 1.75 -0.21
N ALA A 211 3.92 2.22 -1.45
CA ALA A 211 3.23 1.62 -2.58
C ALA A 211 1.73 1.33 -2.38
N MET A 212 1.05 1.97 -1.41
CA MET A 212 -0.32 1.62 -1.00
C MET A 212 -1.31 1.62 -2.16
N PHE A 213 -1.19 2.57 -3.09
CA PHE A 213 -2.04 2.73 -4.28
C PHE A 213 -1.27 2.61 -5.60
N ASP A 214 -0.05 2.07 -5.55
CA ASP A 214 0.83 1.92 -6.72
C ASP A 214 0.14 1.07 -7.80
N GLY A 215 0.11 1.54 -9.05
CA GLY A 215 -0.36 0.77 -10.19
C GLY A 215 -1.88 0.65 -10.31
N MET A 216 -2.65 1.45 -9.56
CA MET A 216 -4.11 1.55 -9.69
C MET A 216 -4.52 2.38 -10.92
N HIS A 217 -4.15 1.91 -12.12
CA HIS A 217 -4.24 2.68 -13.36
C HIS A 217 -5.66 3.16 -13.74
N SER A 218 -6.70 2.42 -13.37
CA SER A 218 -8.10 2.76 -13.72
C SER A 218 -8.78 3.70 -12.74
N LEU A 219 -8.16 3.99 -11.59
CA LEU A 219 -8.76 4.80 -10.53
C LEU A 219 -8.99 6.24 -11.01
N THR A 220 -10.23 6.72 -10.94
CA THR A 220 -10.62 8.07 -11.42
C THR A 220 -10.87 9.06 -10.28
N THR A 221 -11.15 8.55 -9.08
CA THR A 221 -11.32 9.34 -7.84
C THR A 221 -10.66 8.64 -6.67
N LEU A 222 -10.11 9.41 -5.74
CA LEU A 222 -9.55 8.91 -4.49
C LEU A 222 -9.74 9.97 -3.40
N ASN A 223 -10.57 9.66 -2.40
CA ASN A 223 -10.79 10.53 -1.25
C ASN A 223 -9.93 10.05 -0.08
N LEU A 224 -9.03 10.91 0.39
CA LEU A 224 -8.11 10.65 1.51
C LEU A 224 -8.29 11.65 2.66
N SER A 225 -9.41 12.37 2.71
CA SER A 225 -9.63 13.44 3.69
C SER A 225 -9.59 12.98 5.16
N ASN A 226 -9.83 11.70 5.42
CA ASN A 226 -9.76 11.05 6.72
C ASN A 226 -8.37 10.53 7.10
N PHE A 227 -7.38 10.60 6.20
CA PHE A 227 -6.05 10.06 6.49
C PHE A 227 -5.28 10.98 7.46
N ASP A 228 -4.72 10.38 8.51
CA ASP A 228 -3.66 10.97 9.33
C ASP A 228 -2.33 10.30 8.96
N THR A 229 -1.39 11.06 8.43
CA THR A 229 -0.06 10.56 8.04
C THR A 229 1.05 10.99 8.98
N SER A 230 0.72 11.56 10.15
CA SER A 230 1.70 12.16 11.08
C SER A 230 2.76 11.21 11.62
N LYS A 231 2.52 9.90 11.56
CA LYS A 231 3.47 8.85 11.98
C LYS A 231 4.14 8.11 10.82
N VAL A 232 3.79 8.43 9.57
CA VAL A 232 4.33 7.75 8.40
C VAL A 232 5.77 8.19 8.17
N THR A 233 6.69 7.23 8.05
CA THR A 233 8.12 7.50 7.82
C THR A 233 8.55 7.23 6.39
N ASP A 234 7.80 6.42 5.63
CA ASP A 234 8.11 6.07 4.25
C ASP A 234 6.87 6.12 3.35
N MET A 235 6.93 6.92 2.29
CA MET A 235 5.88 7.12 1.28
C MET A 235 6.34 6.73 -0.13
N GLN A 236 7.39 5.93 -0.25
CA GLN A 236 7.90 5.47 -1.53
C GLN A 236 6.78 4.86 -2.39
N ASN A 237 6.72 5.26 -3.67
CA ASN A 237 5.76 4.82 -4.68
C ASN A 237 4.27 4.97 -4.32
N MET A 238 3.88 5.70 -3.26
CA MET A 238 2.51 5.66 -2.72
C MET A 238 1.42 5.88 -3.79
N PHE A 239 1.64 6.77 -4.75
CA PHE A 239 0.73 7.10 -5.84
C PHE A 239 1.32 6.80 -7.24
N TYR A 240 2.32 5.92 -7.32
CA TYR A 240 3.00 5.60 -8.58
C TYR A 240 2.01 5.03 -9.60
N GLY A 241 1.98 5.61 -10.80
CA GLY A 241 1.22 5.07 -11.93
C GLY A 241 -0.30 5.18 -11.83
N ILE A 242 -0.86 6.02 -10.94
CA ILE A 242 -2.30 6.32 -10.93
C ILE A 242 -2.62 7.28 -12.09
N SER A 243 -2.56 6.77 -13.31
CA SER A 243 -2.52 7.58 -14.53
C SER A 243 -3.85 8.24 -14.89
N ASN A 244 -5.00 7.70 -14.45
CA ASN A 244 -6.33 8.22 -14.77
C ASN A 244 -6.84 9.29 -13.81
N LEU A 245 -6.18 9.49 -12.67
CA LEU A 245 -6.59 10.47 -11.68
C LEU A 245 -6.32 11.90 -12.17
N THR A 246 -7.34 12.77 -12.13
CA THR A 246 -7.27 14.16 -12.62
C THR A 246 -7.13 15.19 -11.51
N SER A 247 -7.43 14.80 -10.26
CA SER A 247 -7.26 15.61 -9.05
C SER A 247 -6.95 14.72 -7.84
N LEU A 248 -6.13 15.21 -6.91
CA LEU A 248 -5.79 14.53 -5.67
C LEU A 248 -5.67 15.56 -4.56
N ASN A 249 -6.49 15.45 -3.51
CA ASN A 249 -6.41 16.33 -2.35
C ASN A 249 -5.51 15.69 -1.27
N LEU A 250 -4.44 16.40 -0.91
CA LEU A 250 -3.47 15.99 0.11
C LEU A 250 -3.34 16.99 1.25
N SER A 251 -4.28 17.93 1.40
CA SER A 251 -4.20 19.04 2.38
C SER A 251 -4.07 18.58 3.84
N ASN A 252 -4.54 17.37 4.16
CA ASN A 252 -4.46 16.74 5.48
C ASN A 252 -3.14 15.97 5.73
N PHE A 253 -2.27 15.82 4.72
CA PHE A 253 -1.03 15.07 4.88
C PHE A 253 -0.04 15.82 5.77
N ASN A 254 0.60 15.10 6.67
CA ASN A 254 1.76 15.55 7.44
C ASN A 254 2.95 14.66 7.05
N THR A 255 3.98 15.26 6.44
CA THR A 255 5.17 14.54 5.96
C THR A 255 6.42 14.79 6.80
N SER A 256 6.30 15.44 7.96
CA SER A 256 7.45 15.86 8.78
C SER A 256 8.36 14.73 9.26
N GLN A 257 7.85 13.49 9.28
CA GLN A 257 8.61 12.28 9.64
C GLN A 257 9.08 11.46 8.44
N VAL A 258 8.71 11.85 7.22
CA VAL A 258 9.00 11.08 6.00
C VAL A 258 10.45 11.26 5.59
N THR A 259 11.17 10.15 5.44
CA THR A 259 12.58 10.15 4.99
C THR A 259 12.74 9.75 3.52
N ASN A 260 11.72 9.11 2.92
CA ASN A 260 11.78 8.57 1.56
C ASN A 260 10.51 8.93 0.77
N MET A 261 10.68 9.65 -0.34
CA MET A 261 9.62 10.05 -1.28
C MET A 261 9.93 9.59 -2.71
N ARG A 262 10.80 8.59 -2.87
CA ARG A 262 11.18 8.02 -4.16
C ARG A 262 9.92 7.61 -4.94
N VAL A 263 9.84 8.06 -6.20
CA VAL A 263 8.80 7.67 -7.20
C VAL A 263 7.35 8.01 -6.76
N MET A 264 7.14 8.76 -5.67
CA MET A 264 5.83 8.92 -5.01
C MET A 264 4.68 9.32 -5.95
N PHE A 265 4.90 10.26 -6.88
CA PHE A 265 3.88 10.76 -7.83
C PHE A 265 4.20 10.40 -9.29
N SER A 266 5.19 9.54 -9.51
CA SER A 266 5.65 9.21 -10.87
C SER A 266 4.51 8.58 -11.68
N GLY A 267 4.36 8.97 -12.94
CA GLY A 267 3.38 8.40 -13.86
C GLY A 267 1.92 8.82 -13.62
N MET A 268 1.66 9.80 -12.73
CA MET A 268 0.34 10.44 -12.61
C MET A 268 0.09 11.39 -13.79
N SER A 269 -0.01 10.83 -14.99
CA SER A 269 0.09 11.57 -16.26
C SER A 269 -1.09 12.48 -16.56
N ASN A 270 -2.27 12.26 -15.97
CA ASN A 270 -3.47 13.09 -16.19
C ASN A 270 -3.68 14.16 -15.12
N LEU A 271 -2.86 14.19 -14.07
CA LEU A 271 -2.96 15.18 -13.01
C LEU A 271 -2.51 16.55 -13.54
N THR A 272 -3.37 17.56 -13.47
CA THR A 272 -3.11 18.90 -14.02
C THR A 272 -2.63 19.90 -12.98
N THR A 273 -2.93 19.65 -11.71
CA THR A 273 -2.49 20.42 -10.54
C THR A 273 -2.27 19.48 -9.36
N ILE A 274 -1.36 19.85 -8.46
CA ILE A 274 -1.17 19.20 -7.18
C ILE A 274 -0.78 20.26 -6.16
N ASP A 275 -1.47 20.28 -5.02
CA ASP A 275 -1.12 21.15 -3.89
C ASP A 275 -0.25 20.36 -2.92
N LEU A 276 0.96 20.87 -2.69
CA LEU A 276 1.97 20.29 -1.81
C LEU A 276 2.39 21.28 -0.72
N SER A 277 1.64 22.37 -0.51
CA SER A 277 2.01 23.46 0.40
C SER A 277 2.19 23.02 1.86
N ASN A 278 1.55 21.92 2.26
CA ASN A 278 1.64 21.30 3.58
C ASN A 278 2.80 20.30 3.73
N PHE A 279 3.54 19.99 2.67
CA PHE A 279 4.64 19.01 2.74
C PHE A 279 5.84 19.62 3.48
N ASP A 280 6.30 18.93 4.53
CA ASP A 280 7.61 19.15 5.13
C ASP A 280 8.56 18.07 4.60
N THR A 281 9.58 18.47 3.84
CA THR A 281 10.58 17.56 3.28
C THR A 281 11.92 17.60 4.01
N SER A 282 12.00 18.25 5.19
CA SER A 282 13.26 18.49 5.92
C SER A 282 13.98 17.22 6.38
N GLN A 283 13.29 16.08 6.42
CA GLN A 283 13.86 14.76 6.75
C GLN A 283 14.15 13.89 5.52
N VAL A 284 13.71 14.29 4.32
CA VAL A 284 13.78 13.47 3.12
C VAL A 284 15.23 13.36 2.61
N THR A 285 15.66 12.13 2.34
CA THR A 285 16.99 11.83 1.77
C THR A 285 16.94 11.37 0.31
N ASP A 286 15.82 10.82 -0.15
CA ASP A 286 15.63 10.33 -1.52
C ASP A 286 14.36 10.94 -2.15
N MET A 287 14.54 11.70 -3.24
CA MET A 287 13.48 12.26 -4.09
C MET A 287 13.60 11.77 -5.54
N SER A 288 14.34 10.68 -5.78
CA SER A 288 14.53 10.14 -7.11
C SER A 288 13.19 9.76 -7.73
N TYR A 289 13.01 10.19 -8.98
CA TYR A 289 11.83 9.97 -9.81
C TYR A 289 10.53 10.54 -9.24
N MET A 290 10.54 11.38 -8.19
CA MET A 290 9.33 11.77 -7.45
C MET A 290 8.17 12.27 -8.33
N PHE A 291 8.44 13.10 -9.34
CA PHE A 291 7.44 13.67 -10.26
C PHE A 291 7.61 13.17 -11.71
N LYS A 292 8.34 12.07 -11.90
CA LYS A 292 8.71 11.54 -13.21
C LYS A 292 7.47 11.18 -14.03
N GLY A 293 7.32 11.74 -15.23
CA GLY A 293 6.22 11.43 -16.15
C GLY A 293 4.87 12.07 -15.79
N MET A 294 4.84 13.07 -14.90
CA MET A 294 3.65 13.92 -14.69
C MET A 294 3.47 14.89 -15.88
N SER A 295 3.18 14.35 -17.05
CA SER A 295 3.21 15.06 -18.33
C SER A 295 2.09 16.09 -18.52
N SER A 296 0.99 16.00 -17.75
CA SER A 296 -0.10 16.99 -17.78
C SER A 296 0.15 18.23 -16.93
N LEU A 297 1.10 18.18 -15.99
CA LEU A 297 1.36 19.26 -15.03
C LEU A 297 2.05 20.45 -15.71
N ALA A 298 1.40 21.62 -15.68
CA ALA A 298 1.94 22.85 -16.28
C ALA A 298 2.75 23.71 -15.30
N THR A 299 2.42 23.62 -14.00
CA THR A 299 3.06 24.35 -12.91
C THR A 299 3.26 23.42 -11.73
N LEU A 300 4.36 23.59 -11.00
CA LEU A 300 4.65 22.86 -9.78
C LEU A 300 5.24 23.82 -8.76
N ASP A 301 4.52 24.05 -7.67
CA ASP A 301 5.02 24.85 -6.54
C ASP A 301 5.77 23.92 -5.58
N LEU A 302 7.04 24.28 -5.32
CA LEU A 302 7.94 23.57 -4.42
C LEU A 302 8.54 24.53 -3.39
N SER A 303 7.96 25.72 -3.20
CA SER A 303 8.54 26.78 -2.38
C SER A 303 8.78 26.38 -0.91
N ASN A 304 8.01 25.41 -0.40
CA ASN A 304 8.12 24.83 0.94
C ASN A 304 9.14 23.69 1.05
N PHE A 305 9.69 23.19 -0.06
CA PHE A 305 10.61 22.04 -0.02
C PHE A 305 11.94 22.42 0.64
N ASN A 306 12.44 21.56 1.52
CA ASN A 306 13.78 21.61 2.07
C ASN A 306 14.56 20.39 1.58
N THR A 307 15.59 20.61 0.75
CA THR A 307 16.38 19.53 0.15
C THR A 307 17.76 19.34 0.79
N SER A 308 18.03 20.00 1.93
CA SER A 308 19.35 20.00 2.59
C SER A 308 19.84 18.62 3.08
N LYS A 309 18.96 17.61 3.09
CA LYS A 309 19.31 16.21 3.39
C LYS A 309 19.26 15.28 2.17
N VAL A 310 18.76 15.76 1.04
CA VAL A 310 18.57 14.94 -0.16
C VAL A 310 19.92 14.58 -0.76
N THR A 311 20.10 13.28 -1.01
CA THR A 311 21.28 12.74 -1.68
C THR A 311 21.00 12.30 -3.11
N ASP A 312 19.74 11.97 -3.44
CA ASP A 312 19.34 11.46 -4.76
C ASP A 312 18.16 12.24 -5.34
N MET A 313 18.37 12.84 -6.53
CA MET A 313 17.38 13.57 -7.32
C MET A 313 17.27 13.02 -8.76
N ARG A 314 17.71 11.77 -8.99
CA ARG A 314 17.66 11.14 -10.32
C ARG A 314 16.28 11.25 -10.93
N ALA A 315 16.19 11.77 -12.15
CA ALA A 315 14.97 11.85 -12.94
C ALA A 315 13.75 12.47 -12.22
N MET A 316 13.97 13.31 -11.20
CA MET A 316 12.92 13.87 -10.35
C MET A 316 11.80 14.56 -11.15
N PHE A 317 12.15 15.25 -12.24
CA PHE A 317 11.23 15.97 -13.14
C PHE A 317 11.26 15.43 -14.58
N SER A 318 11.77 14.20 -14.76
CA SER A 318 11.91 13.61 -16.10
C SER A 318 10.55 13.36 -16.73
N GLY A 319 10.36 13.65 -18.01
CA GLY A 319 9.09 13.44 -18.73
C GLY A 319 7.98 14.47 -18.42
N MET A 320 8.26 15.51 -17.62
CA MET A 320 7.32 16.61 -17.41
C MET A 320 7.33 17.56 -18.62
N SER A 321 6.61 17.20 -19.68
CA SER A 321 6.65 17.90 -20.97
C SER A 321 5.88 19.23 -20.98
N ARG A 322 4.83 19.39 -20.18
CA ARG A 322 4.02 20.62 -20.12
C ARG A 322 4.53 21.72 -19.19
N LEU A 323 5.48 21.40 -18.32
CA LEU A 323 6.07 22.36 -17.39
C LEU A 323 6.77 23.49 -18.16
N THR A 324 6.43 24.75 -17.87
CA THR A 324 7.01 25.93 -18.56
C THR A 324 8.14 26.57 -17.77
N VAL A 325 7.93 26.70 -16.47
CA VAL A 325 8.86 27.29 -15.51
C VAL A 325 8.94 26.36 -14.32
N LEU A 326 10.15 26.19 -13.80
CA LEU A 326 10.38 25.46 -12.55
C LEU A 326 11.19 26.35 -11.60
N ASP A 327 10.70 26.51 -10.38
CA ASP A 327 11.37 27.28 -9.35
C ASP A 327 12.01 26.36 -8.31
N LEU A 328 13.34 26.36 -8.29
CA LEU A 328 14.19 25.59 -7.37
C LEU A 328 15.06 26.53 -6.53
N SER A 329 14.62 27.78 -6.33
CA SER A 329 15.39 28.79 -5.59
C SER A 329 15.70 28.39 -4.15
N ASN A 330 14.85 27.57 -3.53
CA ASN A 330 15.00 27.00 -2.20
C ASN A 330 15.83 25.71 -2.14
N PHE A 331 16.25 25.14 -3.28
CA PHE A 331 16.95 23.85 -3.29
C PHE A 331 18.40 23.98 -2.82
N ASP A 332 18.75 23.21 -1.78
CA ASP A 332 20.13 22.91 -1.40
C ASP A 332 20.57 21.60 -2.06
N THR A 333 21.63 21.67 -2.85
CA THR A 333 22.19 20.54 -3.62
C THR A 333 23.52 20.04 -3.05
N SER A 334 23.97 20.57 -1.91
CA SER A 334 25.29 20.30 -1.31
C SER A 334 25.54 18.84 -0.90
N LYS A 335 24.48 18.05 -0.73
CA LYS A 335 24.55 16.62 -0.41
C LYS A 335 24.20 15.70 -1.58
N VAL A 336 23.73 16.25 -2.70
CA VAL A 336 23.26 15.44 -3.82
C VAL A 336 24.43 14.78 -4.53
N THR A 337 24.37 13.46 -4.65
CA THR A 337 25.34 12.64 -5.37
C THR A 337 24.84 12.26 -6.76
N SER A 338 23.53 12.26 -6.99
CA SER A 338 22.96 11.90 -8.30
C SER A 338 21.83 12.82 -8.78
N MET A 339 21.96 13.29 -10.02
CA MET A 339 20.99 14.10 -10.78
C MET A 339 20.80 13.57 -12.22
N ASP A 340 21.14 12.30 -12.48
CA ASP A 340 20.95 11.69 -13.81
C ASP A 340 19.53 11.92 -14.31
N PHE A 341 19.40 12.37 -15.56
CA PHE A 341 18.10 12.61 -16.21
C PHE A 341 17.13 13.55 -15.46
N MET A 342 17.58 14.33 -14.47
CA MET A 342 16.71 15.10 -13.55
C MET A 342 15.63 15.89 -14.28
N PHE A 343 15.95 16.52 -15.40
CA PHE A 343 15.04 17.29 -16.24
C PHE A 343 14.83 16.68 -17.63
N ALA A 344 15.23 15.44 -17.89
CA ALA A 344 15.21 14.86 -19.23
C ALA A 344 13.78 14.71 -19.79
N LEU A 345 13.62 14.79 -21.12
CA LEU A 345 12.42 14.33 -21.83
C LEU A 345 12.71 13.04 -22.60
N TYR A 346 11.68 12.21 -22.74
CA TYR A 346 11.70 11.03 -23.60
C TYR A 346 11.78 11.45 -25.07
N ASP A 347 12.28 10.55 -25.93
CA ASP A 347 12.49 10.88 -27.35
C ASP A 347 11.15 11.13 -28.07
N GLU A 348 10.09 10.44 -27.67
CA GLU A 348 8.71 10.65 -28.15
C GLU A 348 8.08 11.98 -27.72
N ASP A 349 8.63 12.65 -26.70
CA ASP A 349 8.10 13.88 -26.13
C ASP A 349 8.89 15.14 -26.53
N ILE A 350 9.89 15.02 -27.42
CA ILE A 350 10.71 16.16 -27.87
C ILE A 350 9.85 17.31 -28.42
N SER A 351 8.84 16.98 -29.23
CA SER A 351 7.93 17.98 -29.82
C SER A 351 7.03 18.66 -28.79
N LYS A 352 6.92 18.09 -27.59
CA LYS A 352 6.09 18.59 -26.49
C LYS A 352 6.87 19.41 -25.48
N ASP A 353 8.18 19.60 -25.64
CA ASP A 353 8.98 20.38 -24.69
C ASP A 353 8.42 21.80 -24.53
N LYS A 354 8.11 22.17 -23.29
CA LYS A 354 7.67 23.52 -22.91
C LYS A 354 8.56 24.18 -21.87
N LEU A 355 9.57 23.48 -21.32
CA LEU A 355 10.36 24.01 -20.22
C LEU A 355 11.33 25.06 -20.74
N GLU A 356 11.05 26.32 -20.42
CA GLU A 356 11.81 27.48 -20.90
C GLU A 356 12.80 27.95 -19.85
N ARG A 357 12.47 27.79 -18.56
CA ARG A 357 13.28 28.38 -17.49
C ARG A 357 13.28 27.57 -16.20
N ILE A 358 14.46 27.48 -15.60
CA ILE A 358 14.65 26.95 -14.25
C ILE A 358 15.27 28.05 -13.40
N TYR A 359 14.61 28.39 -12.30
CA TYR A 359 15.09 29.38 -11.35
C TYR A 359 15.86 28.75 -10.20
N VAL A 360 16.95 29.38 -9.81
CA VAL A 360 17.77 29.00 -8.65
C VAL A 360 18.27 30.27 -7.93
N ASN A 361 18.62 30.17 -6.65
CA ASN A 361 19.22 31.30 -5.91
C ASN A 361 20.75 31.33 -6.05
N ASN A 362 21.37 30.15 -6.15
CA ASN A 362 22.81 29.96 -6.29
C ASN A 362 23.10 28.93 -7.38
N ASP A 363 24.35 28.88 -7.86
CA ASP A 363 24.84 27.78 -8.69
C ASP A 363 24.60 26.46 -7.95
N PHE A 364 24.23 25.39 -8.67
CA PHE A 364 24.09 24.08 -8.02
C PHE A 364 25.45 23.63 -7.49
N ASN A 365 25.46 23.12 -6.26
CA ASN A 365 26.67 22.57 -5.66
C ASN A 365 26.92 21.18 -6.26
N THR A 366 27.97 21.06 -7.07
CA THR A 366 28.31 19.83 -7.80
C THR A 366 29.50 19.07 -7.19
N THR A 367 29.95 19.47 -6.00
CA THR A 367 31.16 18.92 -5.35
C THR A 367 31.03 17.44 -5.02
N LYS A 368 29.84 16.99 -4.62
CA LYS A 368 29.53 15.58 -4.32
C LYS A 368 28.88 14.81 -5.47
N LEU A 369 28.55 15.51 -6.56
CA LEU A 369 27.82 14.94 -7.68
C LEU A 369 28.70 13.93 -8.44
N THR A 370 28.35 12.65 -8.37
CA THR A 370 29.02 11.55 -9.09
C THR A 370 28.30 11.22 -10.40
N ASP A 371 26.97 11.33 -10.41
CA ASP A 371 26.14 10.89 -11.53
C ASP A 371 25.23 12.04 -12.02
N PHE A 372 25.43 12.50 -13.26
CA PHE A 372 24.74 13.66 -13.84
C PHE A 372 24.52 13.54 -15.35
N SER A 373 24.55 12.31 -15.86
CA SER A 373 24.35 11.98 -17.26
C SER A 373 22.98 12.45 -17.76
N ARG A 374 22.98 13.07 -18.95
CA ARG A 374 21.76 13.38 -19.71
C ARG A 374 20.73 14.22 -18.93
N MET A 375 21.18 15.03 -17.97
CA MET A 375 20.33 15.80 -17.06
C MET A 375 19.27 16.65 -17.79
N PHE A 376 19.63 17.25 -18.93
CA PHE A 376 18.74 18.07 -19.75
C PHE A 376 18.36 17.42 -21.09
N LYS A 377 18.52 16.09 -21.25
CA LYS A 377 18.23 15.39 -22.51
C LYS A 377 16.90 15.90 -23.09
N ASN A 378 16.92 16.27 -24.37
CA ASN A 378 15.75 16.70 -25.14
C ASN A 378 15.06 18.01 -24.68
N ARG A 379 15.61 18.76 -23.72
CA ARG A 379 15.11 20.10 -23.33
C ARG A 379 15.58 21.20 -24.29
N LYS A 380 15.02 21.22 -25.49
CA LYS A 380 15.40 22.15 -26.57
C LYS A 380 14.94 23.59 -26.34
N LYS A 381 13.92 23.82 -25.51
CA LYS A 381 13.40 25.16 -25.20
C LYS A 381 14.06 25.84 -24.00
N LEU A 382 14.76 25.09 -23.16
CA LEU A 382 15.38 25.63 -21.94
C LEU A 382 16.45 26.67 -22.28
N ARG A 383 16.38 27.83 -21.62
CA ARG A 383 17.37 28.91 -21.72
C ARG A 383 17.83 29.34 -20.33
N GLY A 384 19.12 29.65 -20.21
CA GLY A 384 19.65 30.38 -19.07
C GLY A 384 19.11 31.82 -19.02
N GLY A 385 19.30 32.49 -17.88
CA GLY A 385 18.79 33.85 -17.65
C GLY A 385 19.24 34.92 -18.65
N ASN A 386 20.40 34.75 -19.30
CA ASN A 386 20.91 35.60 -20.38
C ASN A 386 20.77 34.95 -21.76
N GLY A 387 19.93 33.92 -21.88
CA GLY A 387 19.65 33.23 -23.13
C GLY A 387 20.63 32.13 -23.50
N SER A 388 21.57 31.75 -22.63
CA SER A 388 22.51 30.65 -22.90
C SER A 388 21.79 29.31 -23.15
N TYR A 389 22.29 28.53 -24.10
CA TYR A 389 21.75 27.22 -24.43
C TYR A 389 22.78 26.30 -25.11
N LEU A 390 22.51 25.00 -25.09
CA LEU A 390 23.21 23.98 -25.86
C LEU A 390 22.35 23.49 -27.01
N THR A 391 22.91 23.42 -28.22
CA THR A 391 22.23 22.82 -29.39
C THR A 391 21.88 21.34 -29.12
N ASN A 392 22.74 20.62 -28.40
CA ASN A 392 22.46 19.30 -27.86
C ASN A 392 22.45 19.34 -26.32
N PRO A 393 21.30 19.55 -25.66
CA PRO A 393 21.22 19.59 -24.20
C PRO A 393 21.73 18.33 -23.49
N SER A 394 21.82 17.19 -24.18
CA SER A 394 22.37 15.94 -23.64
C SER A 394 23.87 16.00 -23.38
N THR A 395 24.59 16.99 -23.93
CA THR A 395 26.04 17.19 -23.73
C THR A 395 26.36 18.14 -22.59
N ALA A 396 25.36 18.63 -21.85
CA ALA A 396 25.59 19.45 -20.66
C ALA A 396 26.43 18.69 -19.64
N ASP A 397 27.55 19.28 -19.24
CA ASP A 397 28.39 18.80 -18.16
C ASP A 397 28.19 19.66 -16.89
N LYS A 398 29.03 19.45 -15.87
CA LYS A 398 28.97 20.22 -14.61
C LYS A 398 29.12 21.74 -14.83
N SER A 399 29.78 22.18 -15.90
CA SER A 399 29.97 23.61 -16.17
C SER A 399 28.67 24.31 -16.58
N TRP A 400 27.62 23.57 -16.93
CA TRP A 400 26.30 24.13 -17.26
C TRP A 400 25.33 24.16 -16.07
N LEU A 401 25.67 23.52 -14.94
CA LEU A 401 24.87 23.47 -13.70
C LEU A 401 25.05 24.73 -12.84
N ARG A 402 24.91 25.89 -13.46
CA ARG A 402 25.11 27.19 -12.83
C ARG A 402 24.19 28.25 -13.40
N ILE A 403 24.11 29.37 -12.71
CA ILE A 403 23.39 30.56 -13.16
C ILE A 403 24.11 31.11 -14.40
N ASP A 404 23.31 31.35 -15.44
CA ASP A 404 23.73 32.09 -16.62
C ASP A 404 23.89 33.59 -16.29
N ARG A 405 25.11 34.11 -16.46
CA ARG A 405 25.50 35.48 -16.08
C ARG A 405 26.50 36.04 -17.10
N PRO A 406 26.73 37.37 -17.18
CA PRO A 406 27.64 37.93 -18.17
C PRO A 406 29.02 37.24 -18.14
N GLY A 407 29.47 36.75 -19.29
CA GLY A 407 30.74 36.02 -19.45
C GLY A 407 30.72 34.54 -19.02
N VAL A 408 29.61 34.01 -18.50
CA VAL A 408 29.51 32.65 -17.96
C VAL A 408 28.19 32.01 -18.38
N GLN A 409 28.26 31.03 -19.29
CA GLN A 409 27.07 30.30 -19.76
C GLN A 409 26.59 29.29 -18.72
N GLY A 410 25.27 29.15 -18.60
CA GLY A 410 24.62 28.17 -17.71
C GLY A 410 23.17 27.91 -18.12
N HIS A 411 22.54 26.89 -17.51
CA HIS A 411 21.13 26.54 -17.78
C HIS A 411 20.13 27.18 -16.81
N PHE A 412 20.60 27.87 -15.76
CA PHE A 412 19.72 28.42 -14.74
C PHE A 412 19.59 29.93 -14.81
N THR A 413 18.45 30.42 -14.33
CA THR A 413 18.17 31.85 -14.13
C THR A 413 18.21 32.16 -12.64
N ARG A 414 18.88 33.24 -12.24
CA ARG A 414 18.84 33.69 -10.86
C ARG A 414 17.44 34.20 -10.53
N LYS A 415 16.85 33.76 -9.41
CA LYS A 415 15.64 34.39 -8.87
C LYS A 415 16.04 35.73 -8.23
N SER A 416 15.39 36.80 -8.67
CA SER A 416 15.61 38.18 -8.22
C SER A 416 15.08 38.42 -6.82
#